data_AF-A0A4R0QQM7-F1
#
_entry.id   AF-A0A4R0QQM7-F1
#
_cell.length_a   1.000
_cell.length_b   1.000
_cell.length_c   1.000
_cell.angle_alpha   90.00
_cell.angle_beta   90.00
_cell.angle_gamma   90.00
#
_symmetry.space_group_name_H-M   'P 1'
#
loop_
_entity.id
_entity.type
_entity.pdbx_description
1 polymer ?
#
loop_
_entity_poly.entity_id
_entity_poly.type
_entity_poly.pdbx_seq_one_letter_code
_entity_poly.pdbx_strand_id
1 'polypeptide(L)'
;MQTRDEIDDEYRLQCRRLDDARDLLMSEQSRIDQRLTCSGEDAVYFLKHFDIYDSQGLHSIAVSTDIATESLRERIHTCMRSLDDEQDELDSRYRSVIQNYEL
;
A
#
# COMPACT_ATOMS: atom_id res chain seq x y z
N MET A 1 16.76 -25.69 -21.24
CA MET A 1 16.79 -24.36 -21.88
C MET A 1 15.35 -23.97 -22.04
N GLN A 2 14.89 -22.90 -21.37
CA GLN A 2 13.49 -22.45 -21.51
C GLN A 2 13.24 -22.00 -22.95
N THR A 3 11.99 -22.03 -23.41
CA THR A 3 11.63 -21.43 -24.71
C THR A 3 11.35 -19.93 -24.54
N ARG A 4 11.38 -19.17 -25.65
CA ARG A 4 10.99 -17.75 -25.63
C ARG A 4 9.57 -17.56 -25.08
N ASP A 5 8.64 -18.43 -25.50
CA ASP A 5 7.25 -18.39 -25.04
C ASP A 5 7.15 -18.64 -23.52
N GLU A 6 7.94 -19.56 -22.98
CA GLU A 6 8.02 -19.80 -21.53
C GLU A 6 8.55 -18.58 -20.75
N ILE A 7 9.51 -17.85 -21.32
CA ILE A 7 10.08 -16.63 -20.72
C ILE A 7 9.05 -15.48 -20.73
N ASP A 8 8.36 -15.30 -21.84
CA ASP A 8 7.31 -14.28 -21.98
C ASP A 8 6.14 -14.54 -21.03
N ASP A 9 5.72 -15.80 -20.89
CA ASP A 9 4.64 -16.19 -19.99
C ASP A 9 5.03 -16.03 -18.52
N GLU A 10 6.27 -16.39 -18.16
CA GLU A 10 6.78 -16.19 -16.81
C GLU A 10 6.90 -14.69 -16.46
N TYR A 11 7.38 -13.86 -17.38
CA TYR A 11 7.43 -12.41 -17.22
C TYR A 11 6.02 -11.82 -17.01
N ARG A 12 5.06 -12.16 -17.87
CA ARG A 12 3.67 -11.70 -17.75
C ARG A 12 3.01 -12.13 -16.45
N LEU A 13 3.34 -13.34 -15.96
CA LEU A 13 2.84 -13.83 -14.68
C LEU A 13 3.40 -13.01 -13.52
N GLN A 14 4.69 -12.65 -13.57
CA GLN A 14 5.33 -11.84 -12.54
C GLN A 14 4.80 -10.39 -12.54
N CYS A 15 4.60 -9.76 -13.70
CA CYS A 15 3.93 -8.45 -13.80
C CYS A 15 2.55 -8.48 -13.14
N ARG A 16 1.73 -9.49 -13.47
CA ARG A 16 0.40 -9.62 -12.85
C ARG A 16 0.45 -9.76 -11.34
N ARG A 17 1.42 -10.51 -10.80
CA ARG A 17 1.60 -10.64 -9.35
C ARG A 17 1.96 -9.32 -8.67
N LEU A 18 2.78 -8.49 -9.33
CA LEU A 18 3.12 -7.17 -8.82
C LEU A 18 1.91 -6.23 -8.86
N ASP A 19 1.10 -6.29 -9.91
CA ASP A 19 -0.17 -5.54 -10.00
C ASP A 19 -1.18 -5.97 -8.93
N ASP A 20 -1.37 -7.29 -8.74
CA ASP A 20 -2.22 -7.84 -7.68
C ASP A 20 -1.75 -7.38 -6.28
N ALA A 21 -0.43 -7.29 -6.08
CA ALA A 21 0.16 -6.79 -4.83
C ALA A 21 -0.10 -5.30 -4.61
N ARG A 22 -0.02 -4.48 -5.67
CA ARG A 22 -0.39 -3.05 -5.62
C ARG A 22 -1.86 -2.87 -5.26
N ASP A 23 -2.75 -3.61 -5.92
CA ASP A 23 -4.19 -3.56 -5.67
C ASP A 23 -4.52 -3.96 -4.22
N LEU A 24 -3.90 -5.04 -3.72
CA LEU A 24 -4.07 -5.46 -2.33
C LEU A 24 -3.60 -4.37 -1.35
N LEU A 25 -2.46 -3.74 -1.62
CA LEU A 25 -1.92 -2.68 -0.78
C LEU A 25 -2.86 -1.47 -0.71
N MET A 26 -3.41 -1.04 -1.85
CA MET A 26 -4.37 0.06 -1.92
C MET A 26 -5.70 -0.28 -1.22
N SER A 27 -6.17 -1.53 -1.36
CA SER A 27 -7.35 -2.01 -0.64
C SER A 27 -7.13 -2.00 0.86
N GLU A 28 -5.97 -2.46 1.33
CA GLU A 28 -5.61 -2.45 2.75
C GLU A 28 -5.46 -1.03 3.31
N GLN A 29 -4.87 -0.11 2.55
CA GLN A 29 -4.82 1.31 2.92
C GLN A 29 -6.24 1.86 3.14
N SER A 30 -7.13 1.67 2.16
CA SER A 30 -8.51 2.15 2.26
C SER A 30 -9.24 1.57 3.47
N ARG A 31 -9.05 0.27 3.75
CA ARG A 31 -9.64 -0.42 4.91
C ARG A 31 -9.15 0.15 6.23
N ILE A 32 -7.85 0.44 6.34
CA ILE A 32 -7.27 0.98 7.57
C ILE A 32 -7.69 2.44 7.76
N ASP A 33 -7.66 3.26 6.71
CA ASP A 33 -8.12 4.65 6.75
C ASP A 33 -9.56 4.74 7.25
N GLN A 34 -10.46 3.91 6.70
CA GLN A 34 -11.85 3.86 7.14
C GLN A 34 -11.96 3.50 8.63
N ARG A 35 -11.19 2.52 9.10
CA ARG A 35 -11.19 2.12 10.52
C ARG A 35 -10.67 3.21 11.43
N LEU A 36 -9.64 3.95 11.02
CA LEU A 36 -9.10 5.09 11.78
C LEU A 36 -10.14 6.21 11.88
N THR A 37 -10.81 6.55 10.78
CA THR A 37 -11.89 7.54 10.77
C THR A 37 -13.03 7.12 11.71
N CYS A 38 -13.57 5.90 11.58
CA CYS A 38 -14.66 5.43 12.44
C CYS A 38 -14.24 5.41 13.93
N SER A 39 -13.02 4.97 14.24
CA SER A 39 -12.54 4.94 15.63
C SER A 39 -12.40 6.35 16.22
N GLY A 40 -11.96 7.32 15.42
CA GLY A 40 -11.90 8.72 15.81
C GLY A 40 -13.29 9.32 16.05
N GLU A 41 -14.24 9.04 15.17
CA GLU A 41 -15.65 9.46 15.31
C GLU A 41 -16.30 8.85 16.55
N ASP A 42 -16.10 7.56 16.82
CA ASP A 42 -16.62 6.87 18.00
C ASP A 42 -16.05 7.47 19.30
N ALA A 43 -14.76 7.80 19.33
CA ALA A 43 -14.13 8.43 20.48
C ALA A 43 -14.67 9.85 20.74
N VAL A 44 -14.87 10.63 19.68
CA VAL A 44 -15.49 11.96 19.76
C VAL A 44 -16.96 11.85 20.21
N TYR A 45 -17.70 10.88 19.68
CA TYR A 45 -19.09 10.62 20.06
C TYR A 45 -19.20 10.28 21.55
N PHE A 46 -18.33 9.39 22.05
CA PHE A 46 -18.27 9.04 23.47
C PHE A 46 -18.08 10.28 24.36
N LEU A 47 -17.09 11.13 24.06
CA LEU A 47 -16.84 12.33 24.87
C LEU A 47 -18.04 13.28 24.89
N LYS A 48 -18.69 13.49 23.73
CA LYS A 48 -19.89 14.33 23.62
C LYS A 48 -21.09 13.73 24.36
N HIS A 49 -21.27 12.41 24.30
CA HIS A 49 -22.42 11.74 24.89
C HIS A 49 -22.43 11.80 26.43
N PHE A 50 -21.24 11.78 27.04
CA PHE A 50 -21.10 11.88 28.50
C PHE A 50 -20.94 13.33 29.00
N ASP A 51 -21.22 14.32 28.15
CA ASP A 51 -21.10 15.76 28.44
C ASP A 51 -19.72 16.15 28.98
N ILE A 52 -18.70 15.40 28.55
CA ILE A 52 -17.30 15.63 28.92
C ILE A 52 -16.81 16.76 28.01
N TYR A 53 -16.87 17.99 28.52
CA TYR A 53 -16.27 19.17 27.89
C TYR A 53 -14.74 19.14 28.04
N ASP A 54 -14.11 18.14 27.41
CA ASP A 54 -12.66 17.97 27.37
C ASP A 54 -12.12 18.36 25.99
N SER A 55 -11.85 19.65 25.83
CA SER A 55 -11.22 20.18 24.62
C SER A 55 -9.82 19.62 24.39
N GLN A 56 -9.08 19.27 25.46
CA GLN A 56 -7.79 18.60 25.35
C GLN A 56 -7.93 17.15 24.87
N GLY A 57 -8.93 16.41 25.36
CA GLY A 57 -9.23 15.06 24.91
C GLY A 57 -9.62 15.01 23.43
N LEU A 58 -10.53 15.89 22.99
CA LEU A 58 -10.92 16.00 21.58
C LEU A 58 -9.73 16.37 20.68
N HIS A 59 -8.90 17.32 21.11
CA HIS A 59 -7.68 17.67 20.38
C HIS A 59 -6.70 16.48 20.31
N SER A 60 -6.54 15.74 21.40
CA SER A 60 -5.65 14.58 21.47
C SER A 60 -6.10 13.45 20.53
N ILE A 61 -7.41 13.21 20.41
CA ILE A 61 -7.98 12.24 19.46
C ILE A 61 -7.67 12.67 18.03
N ALA A 62 -7.90 13.94 17.68
CA ALA A 62 -7.63 14.46 16.34
C ALA A 62 -6.14 14.31 15.98
N VAL A 63 -5.24 14.79 16.84
CA VAL A 63 -3.79 14.69 16.63
C VAL A 63 -3.33 13.24 16.52
N SER A 64 -3.85 12.34 17.36
CA SER A 64 -3.48 10.92 17.30
C SER A 64 -3.93 10.26 16.00
N THR A 65 -5.12 10.62 15.51
CA THR A 65 -5.67 10.11 14.24
C THR A 65 -4.87 10.62 13.05
N ASP A 66 -4.48 11.90 13.06
CA ASP A 66 -3.64 12.49 12.02
C ASP A 66 -2.25 11.84 11.98
N ILE A 67 -1.61 11.64 13.14
CA ILE A 67 -0.30 10.96 13.23
C ILE A 67 -0.39 9.53 12.71
N ALA A 68 -1.45 8.78 13.08
CA ALA A 68 -1.65 7.42 12.63
C ALA A 68 -1.86 7.36 11.10
N THR A 69 -2.63 8.31 10.55
CA THR A 69 -2.88 8.40 9.11
C THR A 69 -1.61 8.72 8.34
N GLU A 70 -0.80 9.67 8.81
CA GLU A 70 0.45 10.02 8.16
C GLU A 70 1.46 8.87 8.22
N SER A 71 1.59 8.21 9.38
CA SER A 71 2.43 7.02 9.52
C SER A 71 2.00 5.88 8.59
N LEU A 72 0.69 5.69 8.40
CA LEU A 72 0.19 4.73 7.41
C LEU A 72 0.61 5.12 5.99
N ARG A 73 0.43 6.38 5.59
CA ARG A 73 0.81 6.87 4.26
C ARG A 73 2.29 6.67 3.97
N GLU A 74 3.17 6.99 4.92
CA GLU A 74 4.62 6.78 4.77
C GLU A 74 4.97 5.30 4.53
N ARG A 75 4.30 4.39 5.26
CA ARG A 75 4.50 2.94 5.11
C ARG A 75 3.99 2.44 3.77
N ILE A 76 2.79 2.85 3.35
CA ILE A 76 2.24 2.50 2.03
C ILE A 76 3.16 3.01 0.92
N HIS A 77 3.63 4.26 1.02
CA HIS A 77 4.55 4.82 0.04
C HIS A 77 5.85 4.02 -0.06
N THR A 78 6.40 3.60 1.08
CA THR A 78 7.60 2.75 1.14
C THR A 78 7.35 1.39 0.45
N CYS A 79 6.21 0.75 0.72
CA CYS A 79 5.84 -0.50 0.08
C CYS A 79 5.63 -0.35 -1.43
N MET A 80 4.94 0.72 -1.88
CA MET A 80 4.76 1.01 -3.30
C MET A 80 6.10 1.19 -4.01
N ARG A 81 7.03 1.93 -3.41
CA ARG A 81 8.38 2.10 -3.97
C ARG A 81 9.10 0.77 -4.13
N SER A 82 9.01 -0.12 -3.14
CA SER A 82 9.59 -1.47 -3.24
C SER A 82 9.01 -2.26 -4.41
N LEU A 83 7.69 -2.18 -4.65
CA LEU A 83 7.04 -2.85 -5.79
C LEU A 83 7.47 -2.26 -7.13
N ASP A 84 7.72 -0.96 -7.18
CA ASP A 84 8.22 -0.27 -8.38
C ASP A 84 9.68 -0.65 -8.66
N ASP A 85 10.53 -0.71 -7.62
CA ASP A 85 11.91 -1.19 -7.74
C ASP A 85 11.95 -2.66 -8.23
N GLU A 86 11.07 -3.52 -7.72
CA GLU A 86 10.92 -4.92 -8.17
C GLU A 86 10.46 -5.01 -9.64
N GLN A 87 9.56 -4.12 -10.09
CA GLN A 87 9.14 -4.05 -11.48
C GLN A 87 10.30 -3.64 -12.40
N ASP A 88 11.10 -2.65 -12.00
CA ASP A 88 12.25 -2.20 -12.76
C ASP A 88 13.33 -3.29 -12.90
N GLU A 89 13.56 -4.08 -11.83
CA GLU A 89 14.46 -5.23 -11.88
C GLU A 89 13.94 -6.32 -12.82
N LEU A 90 12.64 -6.64 -12.72
CA LEU A 90 11.98 -7.63 -13.58
C LEU A 90 12.09 -7.25 -15.06
N ASP A 91 11.77 -6.01 -15.40
CA ASP A 91 11.87 -5.45 -16.75
C ASP A 91 13.29 -5.53 -17.28
N SER A 92 14.27 -5.15 -16.46
CA SER A 92 15.69 -5.17 -16.83
C SER A 92 16.19 -6.59 -17.10
N ARG A 93 15.82 -7.54 -16.23
CA ARG A 93 16.17 -8.95 -16.39
C ARG A 93 15.54 -9.54 -17.66
N TYR A 94 14.25 -9.28 -17.90
CA TYR A 94 13.56 -9.77 -19.08
C TYR A 94 14.22 -9.25 -20.37
N ARG A 95 14.51 -7.94 -20.46
CA ARG A 95 15.21 -7.35 -21.61
C ARG A 95 16.58 -7.99 -21.86
N SER A 96 17.35 -8.22 -20.80
CA SER A 96 18.67 -8.86 -20.91
C SER A 96 18.56 -10.30 -21.41
N VAL A 97 17.57 -11.07 -20.93
CA VAL A 97 17.35 -12.45 -21.37
C VAL A 97 16.93 -12.48 -22.84
N ILE A 98 15.96 -11.66 -23.26
CA ILE A 98 15.47 -11.65 -24.65
C ILE A 98 16.57 -11.23 -25.63
N GLN A 99 17.40 -10.25 -25.30
CA GLN A 99 18.54 -9.86 -26.13
C GLN A 99 19.51 -11.03 -26.38
N ASN A 100 19.68 -11.93 -25.41
CA ASN A 100 20.52 -13.11 -25.56
C ASN A 100 19.86 -14.25 -26.36
N TYR A 101 18.54 -14.23 -26.56
CA TYR A 101 17.82 -15.17 -27.44
C TYR A 101 17.79 -14.69 -28.90
N GLU A 102 18.04 -13.41 -29.15
CA GLU A 102 18.06 -12.81 -30.49
C GLU A 102 19.47 -12.80 -31.13
N LEU A 103 20.48 -13.33 -30.42
CA LEU A 103 21.87 -13.54 -30.87
C LEU A 103 22.14 -15.02 -31.16
#